data_AF-A0A1V6SPH6-F1
#
_entry.id   AF-A0A1V6SPH6-F1
#
_cell.length_a   1.000
_cell.length_b   1.000
_cell.length_c   1.000
_cell.angle_alpha   90.00
_cell.angle_beta   90.00
_cell.angle_gamma   90.00
#
_symmetry.space_group_name_H-M   'P 1'
#
loop_
_entity.id
_entity.type
_entity.pdbx_description
1 polymer ?
#
loop_
_entity_poly.entity_id
_entity_poly.type
_entity_poly.pdbx_seq_one_letter_code
_entity_poly.pdbx_strand_id
1 'polypeptide(L)'
;MYPIAQILQKFLQRYLKPVGQPAESIRNDADGQEPQNRKPPPCCTLETPLHPFENLPPTYDPSTWWLDGQVSVYPHFWDAKTIRFHVKAIKRALLQNILEGCKLLLERTDNYLLLPSMTQHELLWKAAISAHKYGVLYLAARWECREEFLPAIKSNQQLFTEINIFLSCNDNAIRAINYGVHRLVNSSTFTVDYQTRLIPPTAISAIGVSHIAVRAQDFKGDSVRMLDNPSAIWDLHDFAHLSAASVCPDLYGSKYFTHLIKLPSELTALIRSPRIHTPDPTPRYSDGVLFSELLTVLFTSEIEAVQRAETVHTYASLTDTLAEYVADYLMGRRELQHLTTGKMLRVKNPIRAVELAALVQNKAYELTASEIEQRVFTRGGPAGDSRDDLDRLSAFERIKFLAGCRRWLYFEIRNTIKHRAHRLAYQKVAERMLAPENGVLITSHDRVLLSGILKSIHYQDWENDMGVNLWQMIKDLEAGIDTHG
;
A
#
# COMPACT_ATOMS: atom_id res chain seq x y z
N MET A 1 -34.05 16.84 35.45
CA MET A 1 -32.62 16.55 35.24
C MET A 1 -32.32 15.07 35.49
N TYR A 2 -32.79 14.16 34.63
CA TYR A 2 -32.52 12.71 34.74
C TYR A 2 -32.40 11.90 33.41
N PRO A 3 -32.39 12.47 32.18
CA PRO A 3 -32.22 11.65 30.98
C PRO A 3 -30.76 11.50 30.51
N ILE A 4 -29.85 12.43 30.88
CA ILE A 4 -28.45 12.40 30.41
C ILE A 4 -27.61 11.37 31.17
N ALA A 5 -27.86 11.18 32.47
CA ALA A 5 -27.14 10.21 33.29
C ALA A 5 -27.40 8.75 32.85
N GLN A 6 -28.63 8.43 32.42
CA GLN A 6 -28.97 7.08 31.94
C GLN A 6 -28.39 6.79 30.54
N ILE A 7 -28.26 7.81 29.69
CA ILE A 7 -27.61 7.68 28.37
C ILE A 7 -26.11 7.48 28.56
N LEU A 8 -25.46 8.24 29.45
CA LEU A 8 -24.04 8.06 29.76
C LEU A 8 -23.76 6.69 30.42
N GLN A 9 -24.64 6.23 31.31
CA GLN A 9 -24.48 4.93 31.97
C GLN A 9 -24.64 3.76 30.99
N LYS A 10 -25.57 3.86 30.02
CA LYS A 10 -25.68 2.89 28.92
C LYS A 10 -24.50 2.95 27.96
N PHE A 11 -23.90 4.12 27.75
CA PHE A 11 -22.72 4.28 26.89
C PHE A 11 -21.46 3.71 27.57
N LEU A 12 -21.29 3.96 28.88
CA LEU A 12 -20.13 3.48 29.65
C LEU A 12 -20.17 1.98 29.94
N GLN A 13 -21.35 1.38 30.17
CA GLN A 13 -21.47 -0.07 30.32
C GLN A 13 -21.16 -0.85 29.04
N ARG A 14 -21.27 -0.22 27.86
CA ARG A 14 -20.96 -0.85 26.57
C ARG A 14 -19.47 -0.89 26.26
N TYR A 15 -18.68 0.02 26.85
CA TYR A 15 -17.24 0.16 26.60
C TYR A 15 -16.36 -0.38 27.74
N LEU A 16 -16.95 -0.69 28.89
CA LEU A 16 -16.23 -1.26 30.04
C LEU A 16 -16.80 -2.65 30.37
N LYS A 17 -16.61 -3.62 29.48
CA LYS A 17 -16.65 -5.04 29.86
C LYS A 17 -15.22 -5.57 29.96
N PRO A 18 -14.83 -6.21 31.08
CA PRO A 18 -13.56 -6.92 31.17
C PRO A 18 -13.57 -8.09 30.19
N VAL A 19 -12.39 -8.41 29.67
CA VAL A 19 -12.10 -9.62 28.89
C VAL A 19 -12.55 -10.85 29.68
N GLY A 20 -13.55 -11.58 29.16
CA GLY A 20 -14.00 -12.85 29.74
C GLY A 20 -15.41 -13.24 29.33
N GLN A 21 -15.51 -14.17 28.38
CA GLN A 21 -16.65 -15.01 27.97
C GLN A 21 -17.74 -14.41 27.03
N PRO A 22 -18.26 -15.25 26.10
CA PRO A 22 -18.98 -14.82 24.90
C PRO A 22 -20.43 -14.44 25.22
N ALA A 23 -20.89 -13.33 24.65
CA ALA A 23 -22.27 -12.88 24.84
C ALA A 23 -23.21 -13.54 23.82
N GLU A 24 -24.24 -14.19 24.34
CA GLU A 24 -25.39 -14.74 23.63
C GLU A 24 -26.09 -13.70 22.75
N SER A 25 -26.58 -14.17 21.60
CA SER A 25 -27.29 -13.39 20.60
C SER A 25 -28.69 -12.97 21.10
N ILE A 26 -28.97 -11.67 21.02
CA ILE A 26 -30.32 -11.13 21.18
C ILE A 26 -31.06 -11.36 19.86
N ARG A 27 -32.05 -12.27 19.88
CA ARG A 27 -33.02 -12.46 18.80
C ARG A 27 -33.90 -11.21 18.66
N ASN A 28 -33.99 -10.68 17.45
CA ASN A 28 -35.12 -9.87 17.01
C ASN A 28 -35.72 -10.56 15.78
N ASP A 29 -36.85 -11.23 16.00
CA ASP A 29 -37.73 -11.71 14.94
C ASP A 29 -38.52 -10.52 14.39
N ALA A 30 -38.30 -10.19 13.11
CA ALA A 30 -39.30 -9.71 12.15
C ALA A 30 -38.60 -9.38 10.81
N ASP A 31 -38.70 -10.32 9.87
CA ASP A 31 -38.51 -10.16 8.41
C ASP A 31 -37.30 -9.35 7.94
N GLY A 32 -36.10 -9.89 8.20
CA GLY A 32 -34.87 -9.46 7.56
C GLY A 32 -34.14 -10.67 7.01
N GLN A 33 -34.17 -10.86 5.68
CA GLN A 33 -33.17 -11.69 5.02
C GLN A 33 -31.79 -11.14 5.41
N GLU A 34 -31.00 -11.95 6.10
CA GLU A 34 -29.58 -11.69 6.33
C GLU A 34 -28.93 -11.31 5.00
N PRO A 35 -28.09 -10.26 4.95
CA PRO A 35 -27.22 -10.08 3.81
C PRO A 35 -26.19 -11.20 3.87
N GLN A 36 -26.51 -12.34 3.25
CA GLN A 36 -25.49 -13.30 2.86
C GLN A 36 -24.46 -12.49 2.08
N ASN A 37 -23.24 -12.38 2.62
CA ASN A 37 -22.03 -11.88 1.95
C ASN A 37 -21.70 -12.81 0.77
N ARG A 38 -22.59 -12.86 -0.22
CA ARG A 38 -22.36 -13.54 -1.48
C ARG A 38 -21.32 -12.71 -2.21
N LYS A 39 -20.18 -13.32 -2.55
CA LYS A 39 -19.30 -12.82 -3.61
C LYS A 39 -20.22 -12.35 -4.77
N PRO A 40 -20.13 -11.10 -5.22
CA PRO A 40 -20.91 -10.68 -6.36
C PRO A 40 -20.58 -11.59 -7.55
N PRO A 41 -21.56 -11.92 -8.41
CA PRO A 41 -21.28 -12.63 -9.64
C PRO A 41 -20.19 -11.88 -10.43
N PRO A 42 -19.29 -12.59 -11.14
CA PRO A 42 -18.17 -11.96 -11.83
C PRO A 42 -18.71 -10.91 -12.81
N CYS A 43 -18.55 -9.65 -12.44
CA CYS A 43 -18.94 -8.54 -13.28
C CYS A 43 -17.80 -8.37 -14.28
N CYS A 44 -18.01 -8.86 -15.51
CA CYS A 44 -17.13 -8.73 -16.66
C CYS A 44 -15.70 -9.24 -16.43
N THR A 45 -15.49 -10.55 -16.46
CA THR A 45 -14.18 -11.06 -16.86
C THR A 45 -13.93 -10.63 -18.31
N LEU A 46 -12.92 -9.80 -18.54
CA LEU A 46 -12.41 -9.57 -19.89
C LEU A 46 -11.96 -10.93 -20.45
N GLU A 47 -12.62 -11.41 -21.51
CA GLU A 47 -12.23 -12.65 -22.20
C GLU A 47 -10.87 -12.51 -22.88
N THR A 48 -10.44 -11.27 -23.17
CA THR A 48 -9.16 -10.96 -23.78
C THR A 48 -8.10 -10.65 -22.71
N PRO A 49 -6.95 -11.37 -22.71
CA PRO A 49 -5.83 -11.05 -21.83
C PRO A 49 -5.31 -9.63 -22.06
N LEU A 50 -5.04 -8.90 -20.98
CA LEU A 50 -4.47 -7.56 -21.05
C LEU A 50 -2.94 -7.61 -21.12
N HIS A 51 -2.37 -6.83 -22.03
CA HIS A 51 -0.93 -6.70 -22.24
C HIS A 51 -0.37 -5.41 -21.62
N PRO A 52 0.88 -5.42 -21.13
CA PRO A 52 1.55 -4.21 -20.68
C PRO A 52 1.61 -3.14 -21.78
N PHE A 53 1.23 -1.91 -21.44
CA PHE A 53 1.35 -0.71 -22.28
C PHE A 53 0.47 -0.67 -23.54
N GLU A 54 -0.38 -1.66 -23.77
CA GLU A 54 -1.42 -1.57 -24.80
C GLU A 54 -2.56 -0.64 -24.38
N ASN A 55 -3.26 -0.09 -25.37
CA ASN A 55 -4.47 0.67 -25.12
C ASN A 55 -5.55 -0.25 -24.53
N LEU A 56 -6.01 0.06 -23.33
CA LEU A 56 -7.06 -0.69 -22.69
C LEU A 56 -8.42 -0.40 -23.36
N PRO A 57 -9.37 -1.34 -23.32
CA PRO A 57 -10.71 -1.13 -23.87
C PRO A 57 -11.33 0.17 -23.35
N PRO A 58 -12.14 0.91 -24.14
CA PRO A 58 -12.76 2.17 -23.67
C PRO A 58 -13.65 2.00 -22.43
N THR A 59 -14.14 0.79 -22.20
CA THR A 59 -14.94 0.39 -21.03
C THR A 59 -14.10 0.12 -19.78
N TYR A 60 -12.78 -0.02 -19.92
CA TYR A 60 -11.87 -0.27 -18.81
C TYR A 60 -11.52 1.04 -18.09
N ASP A 61 -11.69 1.05 -16.78
CA ASP A 61 -11.36 2.19 -15.94
C ASP A 61 -10.40 1.80 -14.82
N PRO A 62 -9.11 2.20 -14.89
CA PRO A 62 -8.13 1.87 -13.85
C PRO A 62 -8.50 2.38 -12.45
N SER A 63 -9.46 3.30 -12.32
CA SER A 63 -9.94 3.77 -11.02
C SER A 63 -10.86 2.77 -10.29
N THR A 64 -11.43 1.81 -11.01
CA THR A 64 -12.34 0.79 -10.46
C THR A 64 -11.88 -0.63 -10.78
N TRP A 65 -11.26 -0.85 -11.94
CA TRP A 65 -10.76 -2.13 -12.41
C TRP A 65 -9.32 -2.40 -11.97
N TRP A 66 -9.00 -3.68 -11.76
CA TRP A 66 -7.66 -4.16 -11.38
C TRP A 66 -6.79 -4.39 -12.62
N LEU A 67 -5.46 -4.41 -12.47
CA LEU A 67 -4.48 -4.35 -13.58
C LEU A 67 -4.74 -5.31 -14.75
N ASP A 68 -5.18 -6.53 -14.46
CA ASP A 68 -5.51 -7.61 -15.40
C ASP A 68 -6.99 -7.67 -15.79
N GLY A 69 -7.80 -6.71 -15.32
CA GLY A 69 -9.25 -6.68 -15.51
C GLY A 69 -10.00 -7.73 -14.71
N GLN A 70 -9.33 -8.46 -13.81
CA GLN A 70 -9.96 -9.51 -13.03
C GLN A 70 -10.61 -8.97 -11.76
N VAL A 71 -11.57 -9.73 -11.24
CA VAL A 71 -12.08 -9.49 -9.88
C VAL A 71 -10.94 -9.72 -8.91
N SER A 72 -10.73 -8.77 -8.01
CA SER A 72 -9.71 -8.90 -6.99
C SER A 72 -9.89 -10.18 -6.17
N VAL A 73 -8.81 -10.94 -6.02
CA VAL A 73 -8.74 -12.11 -5.13
C VAL A 73 -8.63 -11.72 -3.64
N TYR A 74 -8.42 -10.43 -3.35
CA TYR A 74 -8.32 -9.92 -1.99
C TYR A 74 -9.73 -9.71 -1.40
N PRO A 75 -10.04 -10.29 -0.22
CA PRO A 75 -11.31 -10.06 0.47
C PRO A 75 -11.68 -8.57 0.56
N HIS A 76 -12.95 -8.26 0.30
CA HIS A 76 -13.54 -6.90 0.26
C HIS A 76 -13.05 -5.97 -0.85
N PHE A 77 -12.02 -6.30 -1.62
CA PHE A 77 -11.53 -5.42 -2.69
C PHE A 77 -12.44 -5.41 -3.93
N TRP A 78 -13.44 -6.28 -3.99
CA TRP A 78 -14.52 -6.16 -4.98
C TRP A 78 -15.47 -4.99 -4.69
N ASP A 79 -15.51 -4.46 -3.46
CA ASP A 79 -16.37 -3.34 -3.07
C ASP A 79 -15.68 -1.98 -3.27
N ALA A 80 -15.75 -1.49 -4.50
CA ALA A 80 -15.20 -0.18 -4.86
C ALA A 80 -15.83 0.98 -4.07
N LYS A 81 -17.07 0.87 -3.58
CA LYS A 81 -17.74 1.94 -2.83
C LYS A 81 -17.14 2.06 -1.43
N THR A 82 -16.95 0.94 -0.75
CA THR A 82 -16.32 0.90 0.57
C THR A 82 -14.88 1.40 0.51
N ILE A 83 -14.10 0.94 -0.47
CA ILE A 83 -12.75 1.49 -0.69
C ILE A 83 -12.79 3.00 -0.88
N ARG A 84 -13.65 3.49 -1.78
CA ARG A 84 -13.74 4.92 -2.09
C ARG A 84 -14.17 5.75 -0.87
N PHE A 85 -15.04 5.22 -0.02
CA PHE A 85 -15.43 5.86 1.24
C PHE A 85 -14.22 6.10 2.15
N HIS A 86 -13.43 5.06 2.44
CA HIS A 86 -12.25 5.18 3.31
C HIS A 86 -11.19 6.11 2.72
N VAL A 87 -10.90 5.97 1.42
CA VAL A 87 -9.95 6.84 0.72
C VAL A 87 -10.37 8.30 0.80
N LYS A 88 -11.64 8.61 0.54
CA LYS A 88 -12.17 10.00 0.65
C LYS A 88 -12.01 10.56 2.06
N ALA A 89 -12.29 9.76 3.09
CA ALA A 89 -12.16 10.19 4.48
C ALA A 89 -10.70 10.55 4.84
N ILE A 90 -9.75 9.65 4.52
CA ILE A 90 -8.33 9.83 4.79
C ILE A 90 -7.79 11.06 4.04
N LYS A 91 -8.05 11.15 2.73
CA LYS A 91 -7.54 12.24 1.90
C LYS A 91 -8.13 13.59 2.28
N ARG A 92 -9.40 13.64 2.67
CA ARG A 92 -10.02 14.88 3.16
C ARG A 92 -9.27 15.42 4.37
N ALA A 93 -8.98 14.57 5.36
CA ALA A 93 -8.24 14.97 6.53
C ALA A 93 -6.81 15.41 6.19
N LEU A 94 -6.11 14.67 5.33
CA LEU A 94 -4.76 15.03 4.88
C LEU A 94 -4.75 16.40 4.15
N LEU A 95 -5.58 16.56 3.11
CA LEU A 95 -5.62 17.78 2.33
C LEU A 95 -6.03 19.00 3.16
N GLN A 96 -6.89 18.84 4.16
CA GLN A 96 -7.24 19.93 5.07
C GLN A 96 -6.00 20.47 5.82
N ASN A 97 -5.16 19.57 6.34
CA ASN A 97 -3.93 19.95 7.04
C ASN A 97 -2.88 20.51 6.06
N ILE A 98 -2.83 20.03 4.81
CA ILE A 98 -1.94 20.60 3.78
C ILE A 98 -2.37 22.03 3.43
N LEU A 99 -3.67 22.29 3.29
CA LEU A 99 -4.19 23.64 3.06
C LEU A 99 -3.85 24.59 4.20
N GLU A 100 -3.90 24.13 5.45
CA GLU A 100 -3.41 24.91 6.59
C GLU A 100 -1.92 25.29 6.42
N GLY A 101 -1.08 24.36 6.00
CA GLY A 101 0.32 24.62 5.67
C GLY A 101 0.52 25.62 4.53
N CYS A 102 -0.27 25.53 3.46
CA CYS A 102 -0.26 26.49 2.35
C CYS A 102 -0.63 27.90 2.83
N LYS A 103 -1.62 28.02 3.72
CA LYS A 103 -2.02 29.31 4.31
C LYS A 103 -0.86 29.96 5.07
N LEU A 104 -0.17 29.18 5.92
CA LEU A 104 0.98 29.67 6.67
C LEU A 104 2.13 30.09 5.76
N LEU A 105 2.35 29.40 4.63
CA LEU A 105 3.37 29.79 3.65
C LEU A 105 3.00 31.09 2.91
N LEU A 106 1.73 31.30 2.57
CA LEU A 106 1.26 32.55 1.99
C LEU A 106 1.49 33.73 2.94
N GLU A 107 1.15 33.54 4.23
CA GLU A 107 1.38 34.55 5.27
C GLU A 107 2.88 34.85 5.44
N ARG A 108 3.75 33.82 5.45
CA ARG A 108 5.21 34.00 5.53
C ARG A 108 5.84 34.71 4.34
N THR A 109 5.19 34.67 3.17
CA THR A 109 5.68 35.26 1.93
C THR A 109 4.96 36.56 1.56
N ASP A 110 4.15 37.09 2.49
CA ASP A 110 3.33 38.30 2.31
C ASP A 110 2.42 38.26 1.06
N ASN A 111 2.02 37.06 0.62
CA ASN A 111 1.19 36.87 -0.56
C ASN A 111 -0.32 36.90 -0.19
N TYR A 112 -0.75 38.05 0.34
CA TYR A 112 -2.10 38.24 0.87
C TYR A 112 -3.20 38.21 -0.20
N LEU A 113 -2.85 38.39 -1.48
CA LEU A 113 -3.80 38.37 -2.60
C LEU A 113 -4.42 36.98 -2.81
N LEU A 114 -3.65 35.91 -2.57
CA LEU A 114 -4.10 34.54 -2.75
C LEU A 114 -4.84 33.98 -1.52
N LEU A 115 -4.71 34.58 -0.33
CA LEU A 115 -5.33 34.07 0.90
C LEU A 115 -6.86 33.93 0.82
N PRO A 116 -7.64 34.91 0.32
CA PRO A 116 -9.10 34.76 0.22
C PRO A 116 -9.51 33.58 -0.66
N SER A 117 -8.71 33.26 -1.67
CA SER A 117 -8.99 32.17 -2.61
C SER A 117 -8.95 30.79 -1.95
N MET A 118 -8.24 30.63 -0.83
CA MET A 118 -8.15 29.34 -0.13
C MET A 118 -9.51 28.88 0.41
N THR A 119 -10.30 29.81 0.95
CA THR A 119 -11.64 29.51 1.45
C THR A 119 -12.69 29.52 0.34
N GLN A 120 -12.57 30.43 -0.62
CA GLN A 120 -13.55 30.57 -1.72
C GLN A 120 -13.42 29.47 -2.78
N HIS A 121 -12.21 28.97 -2.99
CA HIS A 121 -11.88 28.02 -4.06
C HIS A 121 -11.01 26.85 -3.55
N GLU A 122 -11.41 26.29 -2.40
CA GLU A 122 -10.68 25.18 -1.74
C GLU A 122 -10.37 24.01 -2.69
N LEU A 123 -11.31 23.66 -3.57
CA LEU A 123 -11.14 22.56 -4.52
C LEU A 123 -10.04 22.83 -5.56
N LEU A 124 -9.84 24.09 -5.98
CA LEU A 124 -8.74 24.47 -6.88
C LEU A 124 -7.40 24.30 -6.19
N TRP A 125 -7.30 24.69 -4.92
CA TRP A 125 -6.09 24.49 -4.13
C TRP A 125 -5.77 23.01 -3.97
N LYS A 126 -6.77 22.18 -3.63
CA LYS A 126 -6.60 20.72 -3.55
C LYS A 126 -6.13 20.13 -4.87
N ALA A 127 -6.71 20.57 -5.99
CA ALA A 127 -6.30 20.13 -7.32
C ALA A 127 -4.85 20.53 -7.63
N ALA A 128 -4.45 21.76 -7.31
CA ALA A 128 -3.11 22.27 -7.57
C ALA A 128 -2.06 21.54 -6.71
N ILE A 129 -2.33 21.35 -5.41
CA ILE A 129 -1.50 20.53 -4.51
C ILE A 129 -1.37 19.11 -5.07
N SER A 130 -2.48 18.51 -5.50
CA SER A 130 -2.52 17.13 -5.96
C SER A 130 -1.77 16.88 -7.27
N ALA A 131 -1.58 17.93 -8.07
CA ALA A 131 -0.81 17.89 -9.32
C ALA A 131 0.71 17.98 -9.12
N HIS A 132 1.18 18.36 -7.92
CA HIS A 132 2.60 18.41 -7.61
C HIS A 132 3.12 17.03 -7.22
N LYS A 133 4.35 16.75 -7.68
CA LYS A 133 5.06 15.52 -7.36
C LYS A 133 5.68 15.63 -5.97
N TYR A 134 5.48 14.61 -5.15
CA TYR A 134 6.08 14.48 -3.83
C TYR A 134 6.86 13.16 -3.78
N GLY A 135 8.18 13.25 -3.87
CA GLY A 135 9.04 12.09 -4.09
C GLY A 135 8.70 11.41 -5.42
N VAL A 136 8.06 10.24 -5.36
CA VAL A 136 7.64 9.45 -6.53
C VAL A 136 6.11 9.35 -6.68
N LEU A 137 5.35 10.13 -5.90
CA LEU A 137 3.88 10.06 -5.88
C LEU A 137 3.27 11.42 -6.21
N TYR A 138 2.12 11.39 -6.87
CA TYR A 138 1.21 12.52 -7.02
C TYR A 138 -0.02 12.24 -6.17
N LEU A 139 -0.42 13.20 -5.33
CA LEU A 139 -1.60 13.02 -4.48
C LEU A 139 -2.89 12.87 -5.30
N ALA A 140 -2.90 13.18 -6.60
CA ALA A 140 -4.06 13.01 -7.47
C ALA A 140 -4.40 11.53 -7.76
N ALA A 141 -5.67 11.15 -7.66
CA ALA A 141 -6.20 9.92 -8.24
C ALA A 141 -7.03 10.22 -9.51
N ARG A 142 -7.09 9.27 -10.45
CA ARG A 142 -7.82 9.46 -11.73
C ARG A 142 -9.29 9.86 -11.54
N TRP A 143 -9.97 9.27 -10.55
CA TRP A 143 -11.38 9.56 -10.29
C TRP A 143 -11.58 10.99 -9.76
N GLU A 144 -10.68 11.51 -8.91
CA GLU A 144 -10.74 12.90 -8.45
C GLU A 144 -10.48 13.86 -9.59
N CYS A 145 -9.46 13.57 -10.41
CA CYS A 145 -9.15 14.36 -11.59
C CYS A 145 -10.36 14.50 -12.51
N ARG A 146 -11.09 13.40 -12.72
CA ARG A 146 -12.23 13.34 -13.63
C ARG A 146 -13.49 13.99 -13.06
N GLU A 147 -13.83 13.67 -11.82
CA GLU A 147 -15.13 14.02 -11.23
C GLU A 147 -15.09 15.36 -10.49
N GLU A 148 -13.94 15.77 -9.95
CA GLU A 148 -13.84 16.91 -9.03
C GLU A 148 -12.87 17.99 -9.55
N PHE A 149 -11.61 17.64 -9.85
CA PHE A 149 -10.57 18.63 -10.13
C PHE A 149 -10.65 19.26 -11.53
N LEU A 150 -10.75 18.47 -12.60
CA LEU A 150 -10.78 19.02 -13.96
C LEU A 150 -11.97 19.98 -14.21
N PRO A 151 -13.20 19.67 -13.76
CA PRO A 151 -14.31 20.63 -13.85
C PRO A 151 -14.01 21.94 -13.12
N ALA A 152 -13.50 21.87 -11.88
CA ALA A 152 -13.17 23.05 -11.09
C ALA A 152 -12.12 23.93 -11.77
N ILE A 153 -11.04 23.32 -12.29
CA ILE A 153 -9.96 24.06 -12.96
C ILE A 153 -10.47 24.74 -14.23
N LYS A 154 -11.29 24.06 -15.04
CA LYS A 154 -11.86 24.65 -16.27
C LYS A 154 -12.70 25.89 -15.98
N SER A 155 -13.40 25.92 -14.85
CA SER A 155 -14.21 27.07 -14.43
C SER A 155 -13.38 28.26 -13.95
N ASN A 156 -12.10 28.06 -13.57
CA ASN A 156 -11.26 29.13 -13.03
C ASN A 156 -9.76 28.88 -13.28
N GLN A 157 -9.38 28.82 -14.56
CA GLN A 157 -8.05 28.40 -15.00
C GLN A 157 -6.94 29.41 -14.64
N GLN A 158 -7.26 30.71 -14.66
CA GLN A 158 -6.30 31.76 -14.30
C GLN A 158 -5.87 31.62 -12.84
N LEU A 159 -6.84 31.55 -11.91
CA LEU A 159 -6.54 31.37 -10.49
C LEU A 159 -5.78 30.07 -10.23
N PHE A 160 -6.13 28.97 -10.90
CA PHE A 160 -5.36 27.72 -10.78
C PHE A 160 -3.90 27.90 -11.18
N THR A 161 -3.63 28.69 -12.24
CA THR A 161 -2.27 28.99 -12.69
C THR A 161 -1.50 29.81 -11.65
N GLU A 162 -2.14 30.82 -11.05
CA GLU A 162 -1.55 31.63 -9.97
C GLU A 162 -1.22 30.79 -8.73
N ILE A 163 -2.15 29.92 -8.30
CA ILE A 163 -1.93 28.97 -7.21
C ILE A 163 -0.75 28.04 -7.53
N ASN A 164 -0.71 27.50 -8.76
CA ASN A 164 0.34 26.59 -9.16
C ASN A 164 1.73 27.27 -9.15
N ILE A 165 1.83 28.51 -9.63
CA ILE A 165 3.08 29.29 -9.57
C ILE A 165 3.55 29.45 -8.12
N PHE A 166 2.64 29.78 -7.20
CA PHE A 166 2.97 29.87 -5.78
C PHE A 166 3.48 28.53 -5.21
N LEU A 167 2.79 27.42 -5.51
CA LEU A 167 3.13 26.09 -5.01
C LEU A 167 4.45 25.55 -5.59
N SER A 168 4.79 25.91 -6.84
CA SER A 168 6.06 25.56 -7.47
C SER A 168 7.23 26.42 -6.98
N CYS A 169 6.97 27.61 -6.43
CA CYS A 169 8.03 28.47 -5.91
C CYS A 169 8.64 27.86 -4.64
N ASN A 170 9.98 27.72 -4.62
CA ASN A 170 10.74 27.24 -3.45
C ASN A 170 10.19 25.94 -2.83
N ASP A 171 9.66 25.04 -3.67
CA ASP A 171 9.06 23.76 -3.26
C ASP A 171 7.93 23.90 -2.23
N ASN A 172 7.15 24.98 -2.30
CA ASN A 172 6.04 25.25 -1.38
C ASN A 172 5.03 24.11 -1.29
N ALA A 173 4.76 23.40 -2.39
CA ALA A 173 3.93 22.20 -2.37
C ALA A 173 4.49 21.11 -1.45
N ILE A 174 5.80 20.82 -1.55
CA ILE A 174 6.46 19.79 -0.73
C ILE A 174 6.48 20.21 0.74
N ARG A 175 6.82 21.47 1.02
CA ARG A 175 6.79 22.07 2.37
C ARG A 175 5.41 21.95 3.01
N ALA A 176 4.35 22.29 2.26
CA ALA A 176 2.98 22.18 2.74
C ALA A 176 2.54 20.73 2.97
N ILE A 177 2.97 19.79 2.11
CA ILE A 177 2.70 18.35 2.31
C ILE A 177 3.44 17.84 3.55
N ASN A 178 4.70 18.23 3.76
CA ASN A 178 5.46 17.88 4.96
C ASN A 178 4.73 18.34 6.23
N TYR A 179 4.27 19.59 6.25
CA TYR A 179 3.45 20.12 7.33
C TYR A 179 2.16 19.33 7.51
N GLY A 180 1.42 19.10 6.42
CA GLY A 180 0.11 18.47 6.46
C GLY A 180 0.14 17.06 7.04
N VAL A 181 1.13 16.25 6.67
CA VAL A 181 1.31 14.89 7.22
C VAL A 181 1.68 14.97 8.71
N HIS A 182 2.66 15.79 9.08
CA HIS A 182 3.09 15.94 10.48
C HIS A 182 1.94 16.45 11.38
N ARG A 183 1.18 17.43 10.90
CA ARG A 183 0.02 18.00 11.59
C ARG A 183 -1.11 16.98 11.72
N LEU A 184 -1.38 16.20 10.68
CA LEU A 184 -2.42 15.18 10.70
C LEU A 184 -2.12 14.10 11.76
N VAL A 185 -0.89 13.58 11.80
CA VAL A 185 -0.49 12.58 12.80
C VAL A 185 -0.55 13.13 14.22
N ASN A 186 -0.22 14.40 14.42
CA ASN A 186 -0.31 15.06 15.73
C ASN A 186 -1.71 15.62 16.06
N SER A 187 -2.72 15.36 15.22
CA SER A 187 -4.10 15.77 15.46
C SER A 187 -4.90 14.68 16.18
N SER A 188 -6.12 14.98 16.60
CA SER A 188 -7.06 13.99 17.14
C SER A 188 -7.74 13.11 16.07
N THR A 189 -7.30 13.19 14.81
CA THR A 189 -7.90 12.42 13.71
C THR A 189 -7.58 10.93 13.82
N PHE A 190 -6.40 10.59 14.32
CA PHE A 190 -5.95 9.21 14.45
C PHE A 190 -5.75 8.83 15.91
N THR A 191 -6.01 7.55 16.19
CA THR A 191 -5.37 6.87 17.32
C THR A 191 -3.93 6.57 16.91
N VAL A 192 -2.96 7.00 17.73
CA VAL A 192 -1.53 6.90 17.41
C VAL A 192 -0.79 6.08 18.45
N ASP A 193 -0.26 4.94 18.02
CA ASP A 193 0.64 4.12 18.83
C ASP A 193 2.09 4.55 18.58
N TYR A 194 2.76 5.00 19.64
CA TYR A 194 4.16 5.38 19.54
C TYR A 194 5.08 4.17 19.73
N GLN A 195 5.69 3.70 18.64
CA GLN A 195 6.52 2.49 18.60
C GLN A 195 7.88 2.80 17.97
N THR A 196 8.98 2.52 18.68
CA THR A 196 10.32 2.96 18.27
C THR A 196 11.15 1.88 17.58
N ARG A 197 10.92 0.59 17.85
CA ARG A 197 11.83 -0.49 17.43
C ARG A 197 11.63 -0.99 15.99
N LEU A 198 10.40 -1.04 15.50
CA LEU A 198 10.07 -1.74 14.25
C LEU A 198 9.58 -0.86 13.12
N ILE A 199 9.06 0.33 13.42
CA ILE A 199 8.67 1.30 12.39
C ILE A 199 9.95 1.83 11.76
N PRO A 200 10.08 1.95 10.44
CA PRO A 200 11.17 2.70 9.82
C PRO A 200 11.15 4.18 10.20
N PRO A 201 12.27 4.93 10.08
CA PRO A 201 12.22 6.39 10.16
C PRO A 201 11.25 6.95 9.12
N THR A 202 10.52 8.00 9.49
CA THR A 202 9.59 8.79 8.65
C THR A 202 8.45 7.98 8.00
N ALA A 203 8.22 6.76 8.48
CA ALA A 203 7.14 5.90 8.03
C ALA A 203 5.96 5.89 9.01
N ILE A 204 4.78 5.62 8.47
CA ILE A 204 3.52 5.46 9.17
C ILE A 204 3.03 4.03 8.93
N SER A 205 2.97 3.21 9.97
CA SER A 205 2.42 1.86 9.87
C SER A 205 0.92 1.88 10.15
N ALA A 206 0.11 1.42 9.21
CA ALA A 206 -1.34 1.36 9.37
C ALA A 206 -1.75 0.11 10.16
N ILE A 207 -2.51 0.28 11.24
CA ILE A 207 -3.04 -0.83 12.05
C ILE A 207 -4.49 -1.12 11.67
N GLY A 208 -5.30 -0.08 11.47
CA GLY A 208 -6.72 -0.23 11.18
C GLY A 208 -7.39 1.11 10.88
N VAL A 209 -8.71 1.17 11.04
CA VAL A 209 -9.50 2.38 10.77
C VAL A 209 -9.04 3.53 11.67
N SER A 210 -8.45 4.56 11.06
CA SER A 210 -7.91 5.73 11.78
C SER A 210 -6.95 5.37 12.92
N HIS A 211 -6.28 4.22 12.84
CA HIS A 211 -5.31 3.75 13.83
C HIS A 211 -3.98 3.48 13.15
N ILE A 212 -2.97 4.23 13.57
CA ILE A 212 -1.62 4.17 13.02
C ILE A 212 -0.60 3.96 14.14
N ALA A 213 0.58 3.49 13.77
CA ALA A 213 1.75 3.55 14.60
C ALA A 213 2.85 4.35 13.93
N VAL A 214 3.59 5.13 14.71
CA VAL A 214 4.70 5.97 14.25
C VAL A 214 5.84 5.98 15.26
N ARG A 215 7.03 6.39 14.83
CA ARG A 215 8.10 6.73 15.78
C ARG A 215 7.81 8.08 16.41
N ALA A 216 7.75 8.14 17.73
CA ALA A 216 7.50 9.39 18.46
C ALA A 216 8.48 10.51 18.09
N GLN A 217 9.75 10.18 17.84
CA GLN A 217 10.79 11.16 17.52
C GLN A 217 10.55 11.87 16.18
N ASP A 218 9.94 11.18 15.20
CA ASP A 218 9.77 11.73 13.85
C ASP A 218 8.65 12.77 13.81
N PHE A 219 7.71 12.70 14.77
CA PHE A 219 6.57 13.61 14.91
C PHE A 219 6.70 14.55 16.13
N LYS A 220 7.91 14.69 16.68
CA LYS A 220 8.17 15.53 17.85
C LYS A 220 8.28 17.01 17.46
N GLY A 221 7.59 17.88 18.20
CA GLY A 221 7.71 19.32 18.10
C GLY A 221 6.58 19.97 17.29
N ASP A 222 6.77 21.23 16.92
CA ASP A 222 5.77 21.99 16.18
C ASP A 222 5.81 21.66 14.68
N SER A 223 4.65 21.31 14.10
CA SER A 223 4.47 21.09 12.66
C SER A 223 4.97 22.25 11.81
N VAL A 224 4.91 23.49 12.32
CA VAL A 224 5.35 24.69 11.61
C VAL A 224 6.81 24.60 11.13
N ARG A 225 7.66 23.83 11.82
CA ARG A 225 9.07 23.57 11.40
C ARG A 225 9.18 22.74 10.12
N MET A 226 8.16 21.97 9.78
CA MET A 226 8.14 21.18 8.55
C MET A 226 8.08 22.05 7.30
N LEU A 227 7.54 23.28 7.42
CA LEU A 227 7.49 24.25 6.33
C LEU A 227 8.89 24.72 5.89
N ASP A 228 9.92 24.48 6.71
CA ASP A 228 11.30 24.86 6.39
C ASP A 228 12.00 23.81 5.51
N ASN A 229 11.41 22.63 5.32
CA ASN A 229 12.00 21.51 4.59
C ASN A 229 11.48 21.42 3.15
N PRO A 230 12.31 21.68 2.12
CA PRO A 230 11.91 21.63 0.72
C PRO A 230 11.89 20.22 0.13
N SER A 231 12.42 19.22 0.83
CA SER A 231 12.49 17.83 0.37
C SER A 231 11.36 16.99 0.94
N ALA A 232 10.92 15.97 0.20
CA ALA A 232 9.94 15.00 0.69
C ALA A 232 10.52 14.18 1.86
N ILE A 233 9.84 14.20 3.00
CA ILE A 233 10.25 13.52 4.25
C ILE A 233 9.49 12.19 4.42
N TRP A 234 8.20 12.20 4.11
CA TRP A 234 7.27 11.11 4.41
C TRP A 234 7.15 10.16 3.22
N ASP A 235 6.78 8.90 3.48
CA ASP A 235 6.33 8.01 2.39
C ASP A 235 4.81 8.10 2.25
N LEU A 236 4.33 8.78 1.20
CA LEU A 236 2.88 8.88 0.97
C LEU A 236 2.24 7.52 0.63
N HIS A 237 3.03 6.50 0.28
CA HIS A 237 2.54 5.13 0.12
C HIS A 237 1.88 4.59 1.39
N ASP A 238 2.28 5.09 2.56
CA ASP A 238 1.70 4.69 3.85
C ASP A 238 0.19 4.99 3.97
N PHE A 239 -0.33 5.95 3.20
CA PHE A 239 -1.77 6.19 3.15
C PHE A 239 -2.53 5.17 2.28
N ALA A 240 -1.84 4.46 1.36
CA ALA A 240 -2.40 3.29 0.69
C ALA A 240 -2.52 2.11 1.67
N HIS A 241 -1.50 1.91 2.51
CA HIS A 241 -1.57 0.99 3.66
C HIS A 241 -2.74 1.32 4.59
N LEU A 242 -2.90 2.60 4.97
CA LEU A 242 -4.03 3.04 5.81
C LEU A 242 -5.39 2.80 5.15
N SER A 243 -5.47 2.98 3.83
CA SER A 243 -6.69 2.73 3.08
C SER A 243 -7.04 1.24 3.06
N ALA A 244 -6.04 0.36 2.83
CA ALA A 244 -6.24 -1.10 2.88
C ALA A 244 -6.63 -1.57 4.29
N ALA A 245 -5.87 -1.16 5.31
CA ALA A 245 -6.15 -1.49 6.71
C ALA A 245 -7.52 -0.97 7.18
N SER A 246 -8.01 0.14 6.62
CA SER A 246 -9.36 0.65 6.94
C SER A 246 -10.49 -0.20 6.34
N VAL A 247 -10.23 -0.94 5.25
CA VAL A 247 -11.22 -1.85 4.63
C VAL A 247 -11.35 -3.14 5.45
N CYS A 248 -10.23 -3.71 5.88
CA CYS A 248 -10.21 -4.91 6.73
C CYS A 248 -8.95 -4.92 7.61
N PRO A 249 -9.03 -4.37 8.85
CA PRO A 249 -7.88 -4.28 9.74
C PRO A 249 -7.22 -5.62 10.07
N ASP A 250 -8.02 -6.69 10.15
CA ASP A 250 -7.52 -8.00 10.54
C ASP A 250 -6.64 -8.62 9.46
N LEU A 251 -6.99 -8.44 8.19
CA LEU A 251 -6.23 -8.97 7.05
C LEU A 251 -5.11 -8.02 6.60
N TYR A 252 -5.37 -6.71 6.59
CA TYR A 252 -4.51 -5.72 5.93
C TYR A 252 -3.83 -4.75 6.91
N GLY A 253 -4.13 -4.84 8.20
CA GLY A 253 -3.45 -4.09 9.24
C GLY A 253 -2.06 -4.65 9.55
N SER A 254 -1.13 -3.74 9.83
CA SER A 254 0.23 -4.08 10.24
C SER A 254 0.23 -4.91 11.51
N LYS A 255 0.96 -6.03 11.47
CA LYS A 255 1.14 -6.94 12.60
C LYS A 255 2.48 -6.73 13.33
N TYR A 256 3.19 -5.64 13.02
CA TYR A 256 4.57 -5.44 13.45
C TYR A 256 4.70 -5.46 14.99
N PHE A 257 3.83 -4.75 15.68
CA PHE A 257 3.97 -4.53 17.12
C PHE A 257 3.33 -5.63 17.97
N THR A 258 2.36 -6.34 17.39
CA THR A 258 1.64 -7.42 18.08
C THR A 258 2.35 -8.77 17.93
N HIS A 259 3.01 -9.02 16.78
CA HIS A 259 3.62 -10.32 16.48
C HIS A 259 5.07 -10.24 15.97
N LEU A 260 5.43 -9.30 15.06
CA LEU A 260 6.83 -9.23 14.54
C LEU A 260 7.85 -8.99 15.66
N ILE A 261 7.52 -8.15 16.65
CA ILE A 261 8.41 -7.86 17.79
C ILE A 261 8.76 -9.10 18.61
N LYS A 262 7.93 -10.14 18.53
CA LYS A 262 8.14 -11.39 19.25
C LYS A 262 9.02 -12.35 18.45
N LEU A 263 9.22 -12.15 17.15
CA LEU A 263 10.05 -13.01 16.31
C LEU A 263 11.54 -12.87 16.62
N PRO A 264 12.36 -13.92 16.40
CA PRO A 264 13.81 -13.84 16.48
C PRO A 264 14.38 -12.75 15.57
N SER A 265 15.50 -12.13 15.98
CA SER A 265 16.11 -11.02 15.25
C SER A 265 16.46 -11.36 13.81
N GLU A 266 16.86 -12.60 13.54
CA GLU A 266 17.17 -13.12 12.21
C GLU A 266 15.96 -13.05 11.26
N LEU A 267 14.76 -13.39 11.75
CA LEU A 267 13.52 -13.27 10.96
C LEU A 267 13.10 -11.82 10.79
N THR A 268 13.26 -10.99 11.82
CA THR A 268 12.96 -9.55 11.68
C THR A 268 13.90 -8.86 10.68
N ALA A 269 15.13 -9.35 10.52
CA ALA A 269 16.08 -8.83 9.54
C ALA A 269 15.66 -9.10 8.09
N LEU A 270 14.89 -10.17 7.83
CA LEU A 270 14.28 -10.43 6.52
C LEU A 270 13.28 -9.34 6.12
N ILE A 271 12.58 -8.75 7.09
CA ILE A 271 11.62 -7.67 6.84
C ILE A 271 12.33 -6.32 6.79
N ARG A 272 13.16 -6.04 7.80
CA ARG A 272 13.86 -4.75 7.95
C ARG A 272 14.91 -4.49 6.87
N SER A 273 15.34 -5.54 6.18
CA SER A 273 16.20 -5.48 5.00
C SER A 273 17.47 -4.62 5.22
N PRO A 274 18.31 -4.93 6.22
CA PRO A 274 19.53 -4.16 6.45
C PRO A 274 20.51 -4.35 5.28
N ARG A 275 21.25 -3.28 4.94
CA ARG A 275 22.35 -3.30 3.96
C ARG A 275 21.92 -3.73 2.54
N ILE A 276 20.68 -3.43 2.13
CA ILE A 276 20.15 -3.80 0.81
C ILE A 276 21.03 -3.31 -0.35
N HIS A 277 21.59 -2.09 -0.28
CA HIS A 277 22.37 -1.50 -1.37
C HIS A 277 23.85 -1.92 -1.40
N THR A 278 24.23 -2.97 -0.66
CA THR A 278 25.63 -3.42 -0.58
C THR A 278 25.90 -4.58 -1.54
N PRO A 279 27.17 -4.83 -1.93
CA PRO A 279 27.51 -5.97 -2.80
C PRO A 279 27.30 -7.35 -2.18
N ASP A 280 27.00 -7.41 -0.88
CA ASP A 280 26.66 -8.65 -0.17
C ASP A 280 25.59 -8.37 0.88
N PRO A 281 24.32 -8.20 0.46
CA PRO A 281 23.25 -7.90 1.40
C PRO A 281 23.05 -9.09 2.34
N THR A 282 22.77 -8.81 3.61
CA THR A 282 22.60 -9.85 4.63
C THR A 282 21.37 -9.52 5.46
N PRO A 283 20.24 -10.24 5.30
CA PRO A 283 20.02 -11.41 4.45
C PRO A 283 19.95 -11.11 2.94
N ARG A 284 20.39 -12.08 2.11
CA ARG A 284 20.43 -11.96 0.63
C ARG A 284 19.08 -11.99 -0.05
N TYR A 285 18.04 -12.38 0.66
CA TYR A 285 16.66 -12.48 0.17
C TYR A 285 15.68 -11.79 1.13
N SER A 286 16.14 -10.77 1.85
CA SER A 286 15.22 -9.89 2.59
C SER A 286 14.22 -9.24 1.63
N ASP A 287 13.06 -8.84 2.14
CA ASP A 287 11.94 -8.34 1.35
C ASP A 287 12.34 -7.16 0.45
N GLY A 288 13.14 -6.25 1.01
CA GLY A 288 13.70 -5.11 0.29
C GLY A 288 14.72 -5.49 -0.78
N VAL A 289 15.53 -6.54 -0.58
CA VAL A 289 16.48 -7.02 -1.62
C VAL A 289 15.71 -7.62 -2.78
N LEU A 290 14.77 -8.53 -2.49
CA LEU A 290 13.97 -9.19 -3.53
C LEU A 290 13.16 -8.15 -4.31
N PHE A 291 12.50 -7.22 -3.62
CA PHE A 291 11.65 -6.23 -4.25
C PHE A 291 12.42 -5.10 -4.94
N SER A 292 13.32 -4.41 -4.25
CA SER A 292 13.95 -3.20 -4.78
C SER A 292 15.13 -3.51 -5.71
N GLU A 293 15.89 -4.56 -5.43
CA GLU A 293 17.17 -4.81 -6.09
C GLU A 293 17.09 -5.91 -7.16
N LEU A 294 16.37 -7.01 -6.92
CA LEU A 294 16.34 -8.14 -7.86
C LEU A 294 15.17 -8.05 -8.86
N LEU A 295 13.95 -7.89 -8.34
CA LEU A 295 12.74 -7.81 -9.18
C LEU A 295 12.73 -6.59 -10.11
N THR A 296 13.40 -5.49 -9.73
CA THR A 296 13.52 -4.32 -10.60
C THR A 296 14.31 -4.66 -11.87
N VAL A 297 15.44 -5.35 -11.74
CA VAL A 297 16.25 -5.75 -12.92
C VAL A 297 15.46 -6.69 -13.80
N LEU A 298 14.86 -7.74 -13.20
CA LEU A 298 14.07 -8.72 -13.95
C LEU A 298 12.91 -8.06 -14.71
N PHE A 299 12.13 -7.20 -14.04
CA PHE A 299 11.03 -6.49 -14.70
C PHE A 299 11.53 -5.63 -15.86
N THR A 300 12.61 -4.85 -15.65
CA THR A 300 13.16 -4.00 -16.69
C THR A 300 13.62 -4.81 -17.90
N SER A 301 14.36 -5.91 -17.68
CA SER A 301 14.81 -6.77 -18.78
C SER A 301 13.66 -7.36 -19.60
N GLU A 302 12.60 -7.86 -18.94
CA GLU A 302 11.43 -8.42 -19.64
C GLU A 302 10.65 -7.34 -20.40
N ILE A 303 10.48 -6.14 -19.84
CA ILE A 303 9.82 -5.04 -20.56
C ILE A 303 10.64 -4.57 -21.77
N GLU A 304 11.96 -4.50 -21.64
CA GLU A 304 12.82 -4.16 -22.78
C GLU A 304 12.78 -5.23 -23.87
N ALA A 305 12.68 -6.51 -23.51
CA ALA A 305 12.49 -7.61 -24.48
C ALA A 305 11.15 -7.50 -25.22
N VAL A 306 10.07 -7.12 -24.52
CA VAL A 306 8.77 -6.81 -25.15
C VAL A 306 8.90 -5.64 -26.12
N GLN A 307 9.61 -4.57 -25.75
CA GLN A 307 9.83 -3.40 -26.61
C GLN A 307 10.66 -3.73 -27.85
N ARG A 308 11.60 -4.68 -27.75
CA ARG A 308 12.37 -5.22 -28.87
C ARG A 308 11.62 -6.30 -29.67
N ALA A 309 10.37 -6.62 -29.30
CA ALA A 309 9.55 -7.68 -29.89
C ALA A 309 10.20 -9.08 -29.82
N GLU A 310 11.07 -9.31 -28.83
CA GLU A 310 11.71 -10.61 -28.58
C GLU A 310 10.79 -11.54 -27.76
N THR A 311 9.91 -10.97 -26.93
CA THR A 311 8.94 -11.69 -26.11
C THR A 311 7.58 -11.00 -26.16
N VAL A 312 6.52 -11.75 -25.84
CA VAL A 312 5.17 -11.22 -25.69
C VAL A 312 4.66 -11.60 -24.31
N HIS A 313 4.25 -10.60 -23.54
CA HIS A 313 3.70 -10.80 -22.21
C HIS A 313 2.28 -10.27 -22.09
N THR A 314 1.45 -11.01 -21.35
CA THR A 314 0.28 -10.46 -20.66
C THR A 314 0.72 -10.02 -19.26
N TYR A 315 -0.09 -9.24 -18.54
CA TYR A 315 0.21 -8.94 -17.13
C TYR A 315 0.38 -10.22 -16.28
N ALA A 316 -0.45 -11.24 -16.56
CA ALA A 316 -0.38 -12.54 -15.88
C ALA A 316 0.91 -13.30 -16.22
N SER A 317 1.26 -13.42 -17.51
CA SER A 317 2.47 -14.16 -17.90
C SER A 317 3.75 -13.45 -17.45
N LEU A 318 3.79 -12.12 -17.48
CA LEU A 318 4.92 -11.37 -16.91
C LEU A 318 5.06 -11.63 -15.40
N THR A 319 3.94 -11.60 -14.66
CA THR A 319 3.93 -11.91 -13.23
C THR A 319 4.48 -13.31 -12.96
N ASP A 320 4.01 -14.30 -13.72
CA ASP A 320 4.44 -15.70 -13.59
C ASP A 320 5.92 -15.88 -13.94
N THR A 321 6.40 -15.32 -15.05
CA THR A 321 7.82 -15.38 -15.45
C THR A 321 8.74 -14.78 -14.39
N LEU A 322 8.40 -13.60 -13.84
CA LEU A 322 9.19 -12.98 -12.78
C LEU A 322 9.13 -13.81 -11.49
N ALA A 323 7.97 -14.38 -11.16
CA ALA A 323 7.81 -15.23 -9.99
C ALA A 323 8.64 -16.52 -10.08
N GLU A 324 8.70 -17.14 -11.26
CA GLU A 324 9.52 -18.30 -11.55
C GLU A 324 11.01 -18.02 -11.30
N TYR A 325 11.52 -16.91 -11.82
CA TYR A 325 12.92 -16.52 -11.60
C TYR A 325 13.24 -16.26 -10.13
N VAL A 326 12.35 -15.62 -9.38
CA VAL A 326 12.52 -15.40 -7.94
C VAL A 326 12.39 -16.70 -7.16
N ALA A 327 11.45 -17.58 -7.52
CA ALA A 327 11.30 -18.88 -6.87
C ALA A 327 12.56 -19.74 -7.06
N ASP A 328 13.13 -19.79 -8.26
CA ASP A 328 14.37 -20.51 -8.52
C ASP A 328 15.56 -19.92 -7.75
N TYR A 329 15.62 -18.59 -7.63
CA TYR A 329 16.62 -17.92 -6.79
C TYR A 329 16.49 -18.32 -5.32
N LEU A 330 15.28 -18.28 -4.77
CA LEU A 330 15.00 -18.65 -3.37
C LEU A 330 15.25 -20.13 -3.08
N MET A 331 15.14 -20.99 -4.10
CA MET A 331 15.49 -22.41 -4.04
C MET A 331 16.98 -22.68 -4.25
N GLY A 332 17.82 -21.64 -4.43
CA GLY A 332 19.26 -21.78 -4.67
C GLY A 332 19.62 -22.34 -6.06
N ARG A 333 18.65 -22.39 -6.97
CA ARG A 333 18.77 -22.96 -8.33
C ARG A 333 19.24 -21.94 -9.37
N ARG A 334 19.16 -20.64 -9.05
CA ARG A 334 19.51 -19.54 -9.96
C ARG A 334 20.24 -18.39 -9.26
N GLU A 335 21.00 -17.64 -10.03
CA GLU A 335 21.57 -16.35 -9.63
C GLU A 335 20.79 -15.19 -10.25
N LEU A 336 20.65 -14.10 -9.51
CA LEU A 336 19.98 -12.88 -9.97
C LEU A 336 20.91 -11.67 -9.84
N GLN A 337 20.83 -10.77 -10.82
CA GLN A 337 21.62 -9.54 -10.80
C GLN A 337 21.05 -8.54 -9.79
N HIS A 338 21.94 -7.95 -8.99
CA HIS A 338 21.63 -6.90 -8.05
C HIS A 338 21.64 -5.53 -8.75
N LEU A 339 20.53 -4.79 -8.72
CA LEU A 339 20.39 -3.50 -9.40
C LEU A 339 21.52 -2.52 -9.06
N THR A 340 21.72 -2.23 -7.77
CA THR A 340 22.63 -1.15 -7.35
C THR A 340 24.10 -1.47 -7.66
N THR A 341 24.48 -2.74 -7.58
CA THR A 341 25.90 -3.13 -7.64
C THR A 341 26.28 -3.88 -8.90
N GLY A 342 25.31 -4.25 -9.75
CA GLY A 342 25.50 -5.07 -10.95
C GLY A 342 25.95 -6.53 -10.72
N LYS A 343 26.31 -6.89 -9.48
CA LYS A 343 26.80 -8.21 -9.08
C LYS A 343 25.69 -9.28 -9.14
N MET A 344 26.06 -10.48 -9.57
CA MET A 344 25.21 -11.66 -9.46
C MET A 344 25.17 -12.16 -8.01
N LEU A 345 23.97 -12.24 -7.45
CA LEU A 345 23.72 -12.82 -6.14
C LEU A 345 23.22 -14.25 -6.31
N ARG A 346 23.63 -15.10 -5.37
CA ARG A 346 23.17 -16.48 -5.23
C ARG A 346 22.84 -16.79 -3.78
N VAL A 347 21.76 -17.54 -3.56
CA VAL A 347 21.45 -18.14 -2.27
C VAL A 347 22.09 -19.52 -2.20
N LYS A 348 22.79 -19.83 -1.10
CA LYS A 348 23.55 -21.08 -0.96
C LYS A 348 22.64 -22.30 -0.76
N ASN A 349 21.56 -22.12 -0.01
CA ASN A 349 20.58 -23.16 0.33
C ASN A 349 19.17 -22.64 -0.01
N PRO A 350 18.20 -23.53 -0.25
CA PRO A 350 16.80 -23.14 -0.28
C PRO A 350 16.40 -22.36 0.97
N ILE A 351 15.52 -21.38 0.82
CA ILE A 351 14.91 -20.67 1.93
C ILE A 351 14.20 -21.64 2.89
N ARG A 352 14.27 -21.40 4.20
CA ARG A 352 13.59 -22.23 5.21
C ARG A 352 12.10 -21.88 5.28
N ALA A 353 11.26 -22.85 5.67
CA ALA A 353 9.81 -22.64 5.79
C ALA A 353 9.46 -21.50 6.77
N VAL A 354 10.19 -21.40 7.88
CA VAL A 354 10.03 -20.31 8.87
C VAL A 354 10.38 -18.92 8.31
N GLU A 355 11.40 -18.84 7.45
CA GLU A 355 11.82 -17.59 6.81
C GLU A 355 10.80 -17.16 5.76
N LEU A 356 10.29 -18.12 4.98
CA LEU A 356 9.23 -17.90 4.01
C LEU A 356 7.94 -17.45 4.69
N ALA A 357 7.54 -18.09 5.80
CA ALA A 357 6.36 -17.71 6.57
C ALA A 357 6.46 -16.27 7.11
N ALA A 358 7.65 -15.88 7.59
CA ALA A 358 7.89 -14.52 8.04
C ALA A 358 7.71 -13.49 6.91
N LEU A 359 8.27 -13.78 5.72
CA LEU A 359 8.19 -12.92 4.55
C LEU A 359 6.78 -12.84 3.94
N VAL A 360 6.04 -13.94 3.88
CA VAL A 360 4.68 -13.99 3.32
C VAL A 360 3.72 -13.08 4.10
N GLN A 361 3.77 -13.11 5.43
CA GLN A 361 2.94 -12.24 6.27
C GLN A 361 3.21 -10.76 5.99
N ASN A 362 4.49 -10.38 5.81
CA ASN A 362 4.84 -9.01 5.45
C ASN A 362 4.33 -8.66 4.04
N LYS A 363 4.44 -9.61 3.11
CA LYS A 363 4.01 -9.40 1.73
C LYS A 363 2.52 -9.15 1.60
N ALA A 364 1.71 -9.76 2.46
CA ALA A 364 0.26 -9.50 2.51
C ALA A 364 -0.05 -8.02 2.83
N TYR A 365 0.71 -7.41 3.73
CA TYR A 365 0.61 -5.98 4.05
C TYR A 365 1.06 -5.11 2.85
N GLU A 366 2.27 -5.35 2.31
CA GLU A 366 2.83 -4.55 1.20
C GLU A 366 2.05 -4.64 -0.12
N LEU A 367 1.62 -5.85 -0.50
CA LEU A 367 0.96 -6.04 -1.79
C LEU A 367 -0.44 -5.41 -1.80
N THR A 368 -1.20 -5.50 -0.72
CA THR A 368 -2.57 -4.96 -0.67
C THR A 368 -2.58 -3.43 -0.76
N ALA A 369 -1.57 -2.77 -0.19
CA ALA A 369 -1.33 -1.35 -0.40
C ALA A 369 -0.99 -1.01 -1.86
N SER A 370 -0.11 -1.78 -2.51
CA SER A 370 0.20 -1.56 -3.94
C SER A 370 -1.02 -1.76 -4.85
N GLU A 371 -1.91 -2.68 -4.53
CA GLU A 371 -3.12 -2.96 -5.31
C GLU A 371 -4.13 -1.81 -5.19
N ILE A 372 -4.33 -1.27 -3.98
CA ILE A 372 -5.30 -0.19 -3.75
C ILE A 372 -4.73 1.19 -4.13
N GLU A 373 -3.42 1.35 -4.21
CA GLU A 373 -2.71 2.63 -4.35
C GLU A 373 -3.30 3.54 -5.43
N GLN A 374 -3.67 2.99 -6.59
CA GLN A 374 -4.24 3.75 -7.71
C GLN A 374 -5.56 4.45 -7.42
N ARG A 375 -6.29 3.97 -6.40
CA ARG A 375 -7.53 4.57 -5.93
C ARG A 375 -7.24 5.73 -4.97
N VAL A 376 -6.06 5.74 -4.37
CA VAL A 376 -5.61 6.72 -3.39
C VAL A 376 -4.83 7.85 -4.07
N PHE A 377 -3.84 7.51 -4.90
CA PHE A 377 -2.87 8.41 -5.53
C PHE A 377 -2.49 7.92 -6.92
N THR A 378 -1.60 8.64 -7.58
CA THR A 378 -0.95 8.18 -8.82
C THR A 378 0.54 8.05 -8.61
N ARG A 379 1.08 6.88 -8.95
CA ARG A 379 2.51 6.59 -8.82
C ARG A 379 3.26 7.04 -10.07
N GLY A 380 4.23 7.92 -9.85
CA GLY A 380 5.21 8.35 -10.84
C GLY A 380 6.56 7.66 -10.64
N GLY A 381 7.57 8.23 -11.28
CA GLY A 381 8.97 7.78 -11.19
C GLY A 381 9.85 8.72 -10.36
N PRO A 382 11.16 8.46 -10.28
CA PRO A 382 12.13 9.49 -9.91
C PRO A 382 11.97 10.75 -10.79
N ALA A 383 12.32 11.92 -10.27
CA ALA A 383 12.30 13.16 -11.05
C ALA A 383 13.24 13.03 -12.27
N GLY A 384 12.78 13.44 -13.44
CA GLY A 384 13.52 13.35 -14.71
C GLY A 384 13.46 12.00 -15.41
N ASP A 385 12.84 10.96 -14.82
CA ASP A 385 12.70 9.66 -15.48
C ASP A 385 11.71 9.77 -16.65
N SER A 386 12.18 9.50 -17.87
CA SER A 386 11.39 9.64 -19.09
C SER A 386 10.19 8.69 -19.19
N ARG A 387 10.13 7.67 -18.32
CA ARG A 387 9.00 6.73 -18.23
C ARG A 387 7.86 7.25 -17.36
N ASP A 388 8.06 8.38 -16.66
CA ASP A 388 7.01 9.07 -15.92
C ASP A 388 6.29 10.05 -16.87
N ASP A 389 5.16 9.61 -17.42
CA ASP A 389 4.34 10.37 -18.35
C ASP A 389 3.88 11.74 -17.80
N LEU A 390 3.86 11.90 -16.47
CA LEU A 390 3.36 13.11 -15.81
C LEU A 390 4.46 14.14 -15.56
N ASP A 391 5.71 13.73 -15.43
CA ASP A 391 6.81 14.56 -14.92
C ASP A 391 7.02 15.82 -15.78
N ARG A 392 6.92 15.66 -17.11
CA ARG A 392 7.11 16.74 -18.10
C ARG A 392 5.88 17.59 -18.38
N LEU A 393 4.72 17.20 -17.87
CA LEU A 393 3.46 17.92 -18.09
C LEU A 393 3.33 19.09 -17.10
N SER A 394 2.69 20.18 -17.52
CA SER A 394 2.26 21.22 -16.58
C SER A 394 1.22 20.68 -15.60
N ALA A 395 1.00 21.34 -14.46
CA ALA A 395 0.03 20.88 -13.46
C ALA A 395 -1.39 20.71 -14.04
N PHE A 396 -1.83 21.62 -14.92
CA PHE A 396 -3.12 21.48 -15.60
C PHE A 396 -3.15 20.26 -16.53
N GLU A 397 -2.09 20.07 -17.32
CA GLU A 397 -1.97 18.93 -18.22
C GLU A 397 -1.90 17.60 -17.48
N ARG A 398 -1.26 17.53 -16.30
CA ARG A 398 -1.27 16.34 -15.44
C ARG A 398 -2.70 15.97 -15.02
N ILE A 399 -3.46 16.93 -14.49
CA ILE A 399 -4.86 16.70 -14.09
C ILE A 399 -5.73 16.30 -15.29
N LYS A 400 -5.60 17.01 -16.41
CA LYS A 400 -6.32 16.71 -17.65
C LYS A 400 -5.98 15.31 -18.18
N PHE A 401 -4.70 14.96 -18.19
CA PHE A 401 -4.22 13.64 -18.60
C PHE A 401 -4.81 12.56 -17.70
N LEU A 402 -4.71 12.69 -16.37
CA LEU A 402 -5.24 11.69 -15.44
C LEU A 402 -6.76 11.54 -15.51
N ALA A 403 -7.50 12.64 -15.70
CA ALA A 403 -8.95 12.59 -15.89
C ALA A 403 -9.36 11.75 -17.11
N GLY A 404 -8.61 11.90 -18.21
CA GLY A 404 -8.83 11.19 -19.47
C GLY A 404 -8.13 9.83 -19.56
N CYS A 405 -7.15 9.55 -18.71
CA CYS A 405 -6.33 8.35 -18.80
C CYS A 405 -7.16 7.11 -18.48
N ARG A 406 -7.11 6.12 -19.38
CA ARG A 406 -7.74 4.80 -19.23
C ARG A 406 -6.73 3.66 -19.26
N ARG A 407 -5.43 3.97 -19.19
CA ARG A 407 -4.33 2.99 -19.10
C ARG A 407 -3.64 3.06 -17.76
N TRP A 408 -2.95 1.97 -17.39
CA TRP A 408 -1.98 1.99 -16.31
C TRP A 408 -0.68 2.67 -16.78
N LEU A 409 -0.03 3.41 -15.88
CA LEU A 409 1.25 4.06 -16.13
C LEU A 409 2.39 3.12 -15.74
N TYR A 410 3.57 3.37 -16.30
CA TYR A 410 4.74 2.50 -16.15
C TYR A 410 5.06 2.14 -14.71
N PHE A 411 5.14 3.14 -13.83
CA PHE A 411 5.52 2.92 -12.43
C PHE A 411 4.44 2.20 -11.62
N GLU A 412 3.18 2.33 -12.01
CA GLU A 412 2.04 1.64 -11.42
C GLU A 412 2.08 0.14 -11.77
N ILE A 413 2.27 -0.15 -13.07
CA ILE A 413 2.44 -1.51 -13.59
C ILE A 413 3.65 -2.15 -12.93
N ARG A 414 4.81 -1.48 -12.97
CA ARG A 414 6.06 -1.98 -12.40
C ARG A 414 5.90 -2.37 -10.93
N ASN A 415 5.35 -1.47 -10.11
CA ASN A 415 5.23 -1.73 -8.67
C ASN A 415 4.29 -2.91 -8.40
N THR A 416 3.11 -2.89 -9.03
CA THR A 416 2.07 -3.90 -8.84
C THR A 416 2.52 -5.29 -9.30
N ILE A 417 3.07 -5.39 -10.52
CA ILE A 417 3.58 -6.66 -11.07
C ILE A 417 4.69 -7.23 -10.21
N LYS A 418 5.64 -6.39 -9.74
CA LYS A 418 6.69 -6.85 -8.85
C LYS A 418 6.13 -7.41 -7.54
N HIS A 419 5.19 -6.74 -6.88
CA HIS A 419 4.59 -7.27 -5.66
C HIS A 419 3.81 -8.57 -5.90
N ARG A 420 3.05 -8.65 -7.00
CA ARG A 420 2.31 -9.86 -7.39
C ARG A 420 3.27 -11.02 -7.65
N ALA A 421 4.32 -10.79 -8.43
CA ALA A 421 5.34 -11.79 -8.76
C ALA A 421 6.06 -12.26 -7.49
N HIS A 422 6.33 -11.34 -6.56
CA HIS A 422 6.96 -11.66 -5.28
C HIS A 422 6.09 -12.59 -4.43
N ARG A 423 4.79 -12.30 -4.28
CA ARG A 423 3.86 -13.19 -3.56
C ARG A 423 3.71 -14.54 -4.27
N LEU A 424 3.60 -14.53 -5.60
CA LEU A 424 3.49 -15.76 -6.39
C LEU A 424 4.76 -16.62 -6.28
N ALA A 425 5.94 -16.00 -6.23
CA ALA A 425 7.19 -16.72 -6.00
C ALA A 425 7.16 -17.43 -4.64
N TYR A 426 6.65 -16.79 -3.59
CA TYR A 426 6.50 -17.43 -2.29
C TYR A 426 5.52 -18.60 -2.31
N GLN A 427 4.41 -18.49 -3.05
CA GLN A 427 3.49 -19.60 -3.26
C GLN A 427 4.18 -20.78 -3.95
N LYS A 428 4.85 -20.53 -5.08
CA LYS A 428 5.57 -21.55 -5.86
C LYS A 428 6.66 -22.22 -5.03
N VAL A 429 7.42 -21.46 -4.22
CA VAL A 429 8.41 -22.03 -3.30
C VAL A 429 7.74 -22.96 -2.29
N ALA A 430 6.62 -22.53 -1.69
CA ALA A 430 5.91 -23.36 -0.70
C ALA A 430 5.39 -24.67 -1.32
N GLU A 431 4.79 -24.60 -2.51
CA GLU A 431 4.34 -25.77 -3.29
C GLU A 431 5.51 -26.71 -3.61
N ARG A 432 6.65 -26.16 -4.07
CA ARG A 432 7.85 -26.95 -4.40
C ARG A 432 8.46 -27.64 -3.19
N MET A 433 8.47 -26.98 -2.03
CA MET A 433 8.98 -27.58 -0.79
C MET A 433 8.08 -28.71 -0.28
N LEU A 434 6.77 -28.65 -0.54
CA LEU A 434 5.82 -29.71 -0.19
C LEU A 434 5.85 -30.90 -1.17
N ALA A 435 6.24 -30.66 -2.42
CA ALA A 435 6.32 -31.65 -3.50
C ALA A 435 7.49 -32.64 -3.29
N PRO A 436 7.23 -33.96 -3.11
CA PRO A 436 8.25 -34.97 -2.81
C PRO A 436 9.39 -35.05 -3.83
N GLU A 437 9.08 -34.83 -5.11
CA GLU A 437 10.00 -34.89 -6.24
C GLU A 437 11.12 -33.84 -6.20
N ASN A 438 10.98 -32.77 -5.40
CA ASN A 438 11.99 -31.72 -5.29
C ASN A 438 13.13 -32.06 -4.33
N GLY A 439 13.07 -33.21 -3.63
CA GLY A 439 14.15 -33.70 -2.77
C GLY A 439 14.47 -32.81 -1.56
N VAL A 440 13.59 -31.87 -1.22
CA VAL A 440 13.75 -31.01 -0.04
C VAL A 440 13.32 -31.80 1.19
N LEU A 441 14.27 -32.03 2.10
CA LEU A 441 13.97 -32.63 3.40
C LEU A 441 13.25 -31.59 4.27
N ILE A 442 11.95 -31.80 4.52
CA ILE A 442 11.13 -30.97 5.38
C ILE A 442 10.68 -31.74 6.63
N THR A 443 10.65 -31.06 7.77
CA THR A 443 10.13 -31.60 9.03
C THR A 443 8.60 -31.55 9.08
N SER A 444 8.00 -32.14 10.11
CA SER A 444 6.55 -32.00 10.38
C SER A 444 6.17 -30.53 10.61
N HIS A 445 6.98 -29.78 11.36
CA HIS A 445 6.77 -28.34 11.59
C HIS A 445 6.85 -27.54 10.28
N ASP A 446 7.81 -27.85 9.40
CA ASP A 446 7.90 -27.22 8.08
C ASP A 446 6.64 -27.47 7.26
N ARG A 447 6.10 -28.70 7.28
CA ARG A 447 4.86 -29.03 6.56
C ARG A 447 3.66 -28.22 7.05
N VAL A 448 3.54 -28.01 8.36
CA VAL A 448 2.50 -27.16 8.97
C VAL A 448 2.68 -25.70 8.52
N LEU A 449 3.91 -25.17 8.60
CA LEU A 449 4.24 -23.81 8.14
C LEU A 449 3.91 -23.59 6.66
N LEU A 450 4.34 -24.49 5.78
CA LEU A 450 4.13 -24.41 4.34
C LEU A 450 2.63 -24.50 3.98
N SER A 451 1.89 -25.34 4.69
CA SER A 451 0.43 -25.44 4.51
C SER A 451 -0.29 -24.18 4.99
N GLY A 452 0.12 -23.60 6.12
CA GLY A 452 -0.38 -22.31 6.60
C GLY A 452 -0.05 -21.16 5.66
N ILE A 453 1.14 -21.16 5.03
CA ILE A 453 1.50 -20.19 3.99
C ILE A 453 0.51 -20.23 2.83
N LEU A 454 0.22 -21.41 2.28
CA LEU A 454 -0.72 -21.55 1.17
C LEU A 454 -2.14 -21.13 1.56
N LYS A 455 -2.59 -21.51 2.76
CA LYS A 455 -3.87 -21.05 3.32
C LYS A 455 -3.94 -19.53 3.42
N SER A 456 -2.89 -18.89 3.94
CA SER A 456 -2.78 -17.43 4.06
C SER A 456 -2.80 -16.75 2.69
N ILE A 457 -2.02 -17.26 1.72
CA ILE A 457 -1.99 -16.76 0.35
C ILE A 457 -3.36 -16.91 -0.31
N HIS A 458 -4.06 -18.02 -0.16
CA HIS A 458 -5.38 -18.23 -0.76
C HIS A 458 -6.53 -17.65 0.05
N TYR A 459 -6.23 -17.02 1.19
CA TYR A 459 -7.21 -16.55 2.17
C TYR A 459 -8.17 -17.66 2.67
N GLN A 460 -7.83 -18.94 2.60
CA GLN A 460 -8.81 -20.04 2.82
C GLN A 460 -9.56 -19.99 4.15
N ASP A 461 -8.95 -19.43 5.20
CA ASP A 461 -9.53 -19.36 6.54
C ASP A 461 -10.14 -17.97 6.88
N TRP A 462 -10.25 -17.05 5.90
CA TRP A 462 -10.77 -15.69 6.15
C TRP A 462 -12.26 -15.67 6.50
N GLU A 463 -13.07 -16.54 5.88
CA GLU A 463 -14.54 -16.57 6.04
C GLU A 463 -14.98 -17.10 7.42
N ASN A 464 -14.05 -17.69 8.18
CA ASN A 464 -14.32 -18.27 9.51
C ASN A 464 -13.86 -17.34 10.66
N ASP A 465 -13.67 -16.04 10.40
CA ASP A 465 -13.10 -15.06 11.35
C ASP A 465 -11.72 -15.44 11.93
N MET A 466 -11.00 -16.35 11.25
CA MET A 466 -9.76 -16.99 11.70
C MET A 466 -8.62 -16.72 10.70
N GLY A 467 -8.37 -15.44 10.39
CA GLY A 467 -7.26 -15.07 9.50
C GLY A 467 -5.93 -15.68 9.96
N VAL A 468 -5.24 -16.41 9.07
CA VAL A 468 -3.96 -17.06 9.39
C VAL A 468 -2.90 -16.01 9.69
N ASN A 469 -2.46 -15.95 10.94
CA ASN A 469 -1.32 -15.14 11.37
C ASN A 469 -0.07 -16.01 11.41
N LEU A 470 0.73 -15.96 10.36
CA LEU A 470 1.92 -16.80 10.21
C LEU A 470 2.98 -16.49 11.27
N TRP A 471 3.08 -15.24 11.73
CA TRP A 471 4.03 -14.88 12.79
C TRP A 471 3.65 -15.45 14.15
N GLN A 472 2.35 -15.54 14.44
CA GLN A 472 1.86 -16.24 15.63
C GLN A 472 2.12 -17.75 15.51
N MET A 473 1.84 -18.34 14.34
CA MET A 473 2.07 -19.77 14.11
C MET A 473 3.54 -20.19 14.28
N ILE A 474 4.49 -19.34 13.85
CA ILE A 474 5.93 -19.55 14.12
C ILE A 474 6.20 -19.63 15.62
N LYS A 475 5.59 -18.75 16.42
CA LYS A 475 5.77 -18.71 17.88
C LYS A 475 5.19 -19.95 18.56
N ASP A 476 4.01 -20.37 18.13
CA ASP A 476 3.31 -21.49 18.76
C ASP A 476 4.07 -22.81 18.52
N LEU A 477 4.62 -22.99 17.31
CA LEU A 477 5.48 -24.13 16.98
C LEU A 477 6.82 -24.12 17.74
N GLU A 478 7.43 -22.94 17.97
CA GLU A 478 8.61 -22.82 18.84
C GLU A 478 8.29 -23.17 20.31
N ALA A 479 7.07 -22.90 20.77
CA ALA A 479 6.63 -23.16 22.14
C ALA A 479 6.10 -24.58 22.36
N GLY A 480 6.00 -25.42 21.31
CA GLY A 480 5.40 -26.75 21.39
C GLY A 480 3.89 -26.73 21.66
N ILE A 481 3.21 -25.63 21.32
CA ILE A 481 1.77 -25.48 21.47
C ILE A 481 1.12 -26.04 20.19
N ASP A 482 0.28 -27.07 20.35
CA ASP A 482 -0.48 -27.65 19.25
C ASP A 482 -1.51 -26.62 18.75
N THR A 483 -1.30 -26.10 17.52
CA THR A 483 -2.13 -25.04 16.92
C THR A 483 -3.45 -25.54 16.33
N HIS A 484 -3.94 -26.70 16.77
CA HIS A 484 -5.22 -27.26 16.32
C HIS A 484 -6.27 -27.11 17.42
N GLY A 485 -7.04 -26.02 17.32
CA GLY A 485 -8.30 -25.80 18.03
C GLY A 485 -9.43 -25.56 17.05
#